data_AF-A0A920KPF1-F1
#
_entry.id   AF-A0A920KPF1-F1
#
_cell.length_a   1.000
_cell.length_b   1.000
_cell.length_c   1.000
_cell.angle_alpha   90.00
_cell.angle_beta   90.00
_cell.angle_gamma   90.00
#
_symmetry.space_group_name_H-M   'P 1'
#
loop_
_entity.id
_entity.type
_entity.pdbx_description
1 polymer ?
#
loop_
_entity_poly.entity_id
_entity_poly.type
_entity_poly.pdbx_seq_one_letter_code
_entity_poly.pdbx_strand_id
1 'polypeptide(L)'
;MPESLDSAIDGLTFTPIGGDQTMTWQESLDANYTDGILVLHRGQIVYEHYSGCLNAEGRHGAMSVTKSFVGTVAEILIADGVLDDTKRVSEYVPELEPSAFGSATVRR
;
A
#
# COMPACT_ATOMS: atom_id res chain seq x y z
N MET A 1 -1.52 7.25 17.86
CA MET A 1 -2.51 6.15 17.91
C MET A 1 -2.23 5.37 19.19
N PRO A 2 -3.15 4.64 19.83
CA PRO A 2 -2.80 3.86 21.01
C PRO A 2 -1.71 2.82 20.70
N GLU A 3 -0.73 2.68 21.58
CA GLU A 3 0.41 1.77 21.43
C GLU A 3 0.36 0.65 22.47
N SER A 4 0.77 -0.55 22.06
CA SER A 4 0.94 -1.74 22.87
C SER A 4 2.07 -2.57 22.27
N LEU A 5 3.27 -1.98 22.19
CA LEU A 5 4.43 -2.56 21.52
C LEU A 5 4.86 -3.88 22.16
N ASP A 6 5.12 -4.88 21.33
CA ASP A 6 5.62 -6.19 21.75
C ASP A 6 7.02 -6.43 21.16
N SER A 7 8.05 -6.29 21.99
CA SER A 7 9.44 -6.51 21.58
C SER A 7 9.75 -7.98 21.27
N ALA A 8 8.89 -8.93 21.65
CA ALA A 8 9.09 -10.33 21.28
C ALA A 8 8.93 -10.57 19.77
N ILE A 9 8.29 -9.64 19.05
CA ILE A 9 8.10 -9.72 17.59
C ILE A 9 9.44 -9.76 16.85
N ASP A 10 10.45 -9.02 17.31
CA ASP A 10 11.80 -9.04 16.70
C ASP A 10 12.40 -10.45 16.64
N GLY A 11 12.13 -11.27 17.66
CA GLY A 11 12.65 -12.62 17.79
C GLY A 11 11.80 -13.70 17.11
N LEU A 12 10.69 -13.36 16.44
CA LEU A 12 9.88 -14.34 15.73
C LEU A 12 10.67 -14.97 14.60
N THR A 13 10.78 -16.30 14.60
CA THR A 13 11.54 -17.03 13.57
C THR A 13 10.62 -17.56 12.48
N PHE A 14 11.05 -17.46 11.22
CA PHE A 14 10.36 -18.06 10.08
C PHE A 14 11.37 -18.47 8.99
N THR A 15 10.95 -19.38 8.12
CA THR A 15 11.69 -19.72 6.90
C THR A 15 11.06 -18.96 5.73
N PRO A 16 11.79 -18.10 5.00
CA PRO A 16 11.25 -17.36 3.85
C PRO A 16 10.69 -18.29 2.78
N ILE A 17 9.69 -17.80 2.04
CA ILE A 17 9.12 -18.54 0.91
C ILE A 17 10.23 -18.78 -0.14
N GLY A 18 10.51 -20.05 -0.44
CA GLY A 18 11.56 -20.44 -1.38
C GLY A 18 12.97 -20.50 -0.78
N GLY A 19 13.11 -20.27 0.53
CA GLY A 19 14.37 -20.45 1.26
C GLY A 19 14.44 -21.79 2.01
N ASP A 20 15.65 -22.14 2.43
CA ASP A 20 15.96 -23.31 3.27
C ASP A 20 16.53 -22.92 4.65
N GLN A 21 16.88 -21.65 4.84
CA GLN A 21 17.40 -21.09 6.08
C GLN A 21 16.30 -20.31 6.83
N THR A 22 16.20 -20.57 8.14
CA THR A 22 15.38 -19.78 9.05
C THR A 22 16.06 -18.44 9.35
N MET A 23 15.28 -17.39 9.52
CA MET A 23 15.70 -16.08 10.03
C MET A 23 14.68 -15.56 11.05
N THR A 24 15.11 -14.58 11.83
CA THR A 24 14.23 -13.78 12.69
C THR A 24 13.49 -12.71 11.88
N TRP A 25 12.41 -12.19 12.45
CA TRP A 25 11.68 -11.04 11.92
C TRP A 25 12.61 -9.84 11.74
N GLN A 26 13.43 -9.54 12.75
CA GLN A 26 14.37 -8.42 12.69
C GLN A 26 15.38 -8.57 11.56
N GLU A 27 16.01 -9.74 11.40
CA GLU A 27 16.94 -10.01 10.29
C GLU A 27 16.27 -9.84 8.92
N SER A 28 14.98 -10.17 8.81
CA SER A 28 14.25 -10.02 7.56
C SER A 28 14.06 -8.56 7.14
N LEU A 29 14.03 -7.62 8.08
CA LEU A 29 13.84 -6.20 7.76
C LEU A 29 15.04 -5.66 6.98
N ASP A 30 16.25 -5.98 7.45
CA ASP A 30 17.50 -5.64 6.77
C ASP A 30 17.65 -6.38 5.44
N ALA A 31 17.35 -7.69 5.43
CA ALA A 31 17.44 -8.50 4.21
C ALA A 31 16.53 -8.02 3.07
N ASN A 32 15.42 -7.35 3.41
CA ASN A 32 14.45 -6.79 2.47
C ASN A 32 14.61 -5.28 2.24
N TYR A 33 15.66 -4.64 2.78
CA TYR A 33 15.87 -3.19 2.69
C TYR A 33 14.65 -2.40 3.19
N THR A 34 14.11 -2.81 4.34
CA THR A 34 12.90 -2.19 4.90
C THR A 34 13.22 -0.84 5.53
N ASP A 35 12.78 0.24 4.87
CA ASP A 35 12.89 1.60 5.42
C ASP A 35 11.92 1.81 6.60
N GLY A 36 10.71 1.25 6.53
CA GLY A 36 9.75 1.32 7.62
C GLY A 36 8.62 0.31 7.54
N ILE A 37 8.19 -0.19 8.70
CA ILE A 37 7.06 -1.10 8.85
C ILE A 37 6.29 -0.77 10.14
N LEU A 38 4.97 -0.88 10.09
CA LEU A 38 4.08 -0.73 11.24
C LEU A 38 3.04 -1.85 11.21
N VAL A 39 2.85 -2.52 12.35
CA VAL A 39 1.82 -3.55 12.52
C VAL A 39 0.72 -3.01 13.42
N LEU A 40 -0.49 -2.93 12.84
CA LEU A 40 -1.71 -2.53 13.53
C LEU A 40 -2.53 -3.76 13.88
N HIS A 41 -2.84 -3.96 15.17
CA HIS A 41 -3.72 -5.02 15.62
C HIS A 41 -4.77 -4.46 16.57
N ARG A 42 -6.05 -4.66 16.24
CA ARG A 42 -7.21 -4.17 17.02
C ARG A 42 -7.16 -2.67 17.35
N GLY A 43 -6.70 -1.86 16.40
CA GLY A 43 -6.60 -0.41 16.56
C GLY A 43 -5.42 0.08 17.39
N GLN A 44 -4.51 -0.82 17.80
CA GLN A 44 -3.27 -0.48 18.50
C GLN A 44 -2.04 -0.80 17.66
N ILE A 45 -1.03 0.07 17.72
CA ILE A 45 0.30 -0.23 17.18
C ILE A 45 0.94 -1.27 18.09
N VAL A 46 1.28 -2.44 17.55
CA VAL A 46 1.95 -3.52 18.30
C VAL A 46 3.41 -3.70 17.89
N TYR A 47 3.80 -3.13 16.76
CA TYR A 47 5.18 -3.14 16.28
C TYR A 47 5.40 -1.97 15.33
N GLU A 48 6.58 -1.35 15.42
CA GLU A 48 7.07 -0.39 14.45
C GLU A 48 8.59 -0.49 14.34
N HIS A 49 9.10 -0.30 13.14
CA HIS A 49 10.53 -0.22 12.86
C HIS A 49 10.76 0.81 11.76
N TYR A 50 11.81 1.61 11.91
CA TYR A 50 12.24 2.62 10.94
C TYR A 50 13.75 2.57 10.80
N SER A 51 14.25 2.67 9.57
CA SER A 51 15.68 2.60 9.24
C SER A 51 16.08 3.73 8.29
N GLY A 52 17.40 3.91 8.12
CA GLY A 52 17.95 4.93 7.24
C GLY A 52 17.56 6.36 7.66
N CYS A 53 16.94 7.11 6.74
CA CYS A 53 16.47 8.48 6.99
C CYS A 53 14.98 8.54 7.37
N LEU A 54 14.29 7.40 7.46
CA LEU A 54 12.87 7.37 7.80
C LEU A 54 12.68 7.40 9.32
N ASN A 55 11.60 8.02 9.76
CA ASN A 55 11.13 7.98 11.14
C ASN A 55 9.59 7.96 11.14
N ALA A 56 8.97 7.92 12.31
CA ALA A 56 7.51 7.82 12.45
C ALA A 56 6.72 8.92 11.73
N GLU A 57 7.28 10.11 11.55
CA GLU A 57 6.64 11.25 10.85
C GLU A 57 7.17 11.44 9.42
N GLY A 58 8.17 10.64 9.04
CA GLY A 58 8.86 10.73 7.75
C GLY A 58 7.97 10.29 6.60
N ARG A 59 8.11 10.97 5.46
CA ARG A 59 7.40 10.59 4.23
C ARG A 59 8.25 9.61 3.43
N HIS A 60 7.64 8.51 3.02
CA HIS A 60 8.23 7.52 2.14
C HIS A 60 7.54 7.50 0.77
N GLY A 61 8.26 7.10 -0.28
CA GLY A 61 7.67 6.91 -1.60
C GLY A 61 6.65 5.76 -1.58
N ALA A 62 5.38 6.05 -1.92
CA ALA A 62 4.31 5.04 -1.95
C ALA A 62 4.24 4.24 -3.27
N MET A 63 4.92 4.70 -4.32
CA MET A 63 4.95 4.04 -5.64
C MET A 63 3.54 3.61 -6.09
N SER A 64 3.38 2.36 -6.54
CA SER A 64 2.08 1.85 -7.02
C SER A 64 1.01 1.69 -5.94
N VAL A 65 1.33 1.79 -4.64
CA VAL A 65 0.31 1.83 -3.57
C VAL A 65 -0.62 3.04 -3.78
N THR A 66 -0.10 4.12 -4.38
CA THR A 66 -0.89 5.31 -4.77
C THR A 66 -2.12 4.97 -5.60
N LYS A 67 -2.07 3.91 -6.42
CA LYS A 67 -3.20 3.48 -7.26
C LYS A 67 -4.42 3.06 -6.42
N SER A 68 -4.22 2.44 -5.27
CA SER A 68 -5.31 2.05 -4.36
C SER A 68 -6.04 3.28 -3.81
N PHE A 69 -5.32 4.37 -3.52
CA PHE A 69 -5.93 5.63 -3.11
C PHE A 69 -6.79 6.24 -4.22
N VAL A 70 -6.24 6.32 -5.44
CA VAL A 70 -6.97 6.85 -6.60
C VAL A 70 -8.21 5.99 -6.88
N GLY A 71 -8.07 4.66 -6.85
CA GLY A 71 -9.19 3.73 -7.03
C GLY A 71 -10.26 3.89 -5.94
N THR A 72 -9.87 4.11 -4.68
CA THR A 72 -10.82 4.36 -3.59
C THR A 72 -11.60 5.65 -3.81
N VAL A 73 -10.94 6.73 -4.22
CA VAL A 73 -11.61 7.99 -4.56
C VAL A 73 -12.56 7.80 -5.75
N ALA A 74 -12.14 7.06 -6.78
CA ALA A 74 -13.00 6.75 -7.92
C ALA A 74 -14.27 5.98 -7.49
N GLU A 75 -14.14 4.96 -6.64
CA GLU A 75 -15.29 4.20 -6.12
C GLU A 75 -16.21 5.07 -5.25
N ILE A 76 -15.68 6.03 -4.48
CA ILE A 76 -16.50 7.03 -3.78
C ILE A 76 -17.33 7.85 -4.78
N LEU A 77 -16.69 8.35 -5.85
CA LEU A 77 -17.39 9.13 -6.89
C LEU A 77 -18.42 8.29 -7.67
N ILE A 78 -18.18 6.99 -7.82
CA ILE A 78 -19.15 6.06 -8.42
C ILE A 78 -20.34 5.88 -7.50
N ALA A 79 -20.11 5.64 -6.21
CA ALA A 79 -21.17 5.52 -5.21
C ALA A 79 -22.02 6.80 -5.11
N ASP A 80 -21.41 7.96 -5.29
CA ASP A 80 -22.08 9.26 -5.31
C ASP A 80 -22.79 9.58 -6.65
N GLY A 81 -22.66 8.72 -7.66
CA GLY A 81 -23.26 8.90 -8.99
C GLY A 81 -22.60 10.00 -9.83
N VAL A 82 -21.43 10.50 -9.42
CA VAL A 82 -20.64 11.50 -10.14
C VAL A 82 -19.88 10.85 -11.29
N LEU A 83 -19.36 9.64 -11.07
CA LEU A 83 -18.63 8.85 -12.05
C LEU A 83 -19.45 7.59 -12.39
N ASP A 84 -19.70 7.35 -13.67
CA ASP A 84 -20.27 6.11 -14.19
C ASP A 84 -19.15 5.27 -14.79
N ASP A 85 -18.92 4.11 -14.17
CA ASP A 85 -17.82 3.19 -14.46
C ASP A 85 -18.04 2.36 -15.74
N THR A 86 -19.27 2.36 -16.26
CA THR A 86 -19.65 1.70 -17.53
C THR A 86 -19.42 2.57 -18.75
N LYS A 87 -19.26 3.89 -18.55
CA LYS A 87 -18.94 4.85 -19.62
C LYS A 87 -17.48 4.79 -20.03
N ARG A 88 -17.23 5.21 -21.27
CA ARG A 88 -15.89 5.32 -21.83
C ARG A 88 -15.12 6.45 -21.16
N VAL A 89 -13.81 6.29 -21.01
CA VAL A 89 -12.93 7.36 -20.49
C VAL A 89 -13.05 8.62 -21.34
N SER A 90 -13.21 8.50 -22.66
CA SER A 90 -13.37 9.64 -23.56
C SER A 90 -14.65 10.46 -23.32
N GLU A 91 -15.65 9.91 -22.63
CA GLU A 91 -16.86 10.68 -22.25
C GLU A 91 -16.56 11.68 -21.11
N TYR A 92 -15.49 11.44 -20.34
CA TYR A 92 -15.02 12.34 -19.28
C TYR A 92 -13.81 13.16 -19.70
N VAL A 93 -12.93 12.59 -20.52
CA VAL A 93 -11.70 13.22 -21.00
C VAL A 93 -11.64 13.08 -22.53
N PRO A 94 -12.33 13.96 -23.29
CA PRO A 94 -12.46 13.85 -24.75
C PRO A 94 -11.11 13.82 -25.49
N GLU A 95 -10.08 14.46 -24.95
CA GLU A 95 -8.73 14.49 -25.52
C GLU A 95 -8.08 13.11 -25.61
N LEU A 96 -8.58 12.12 -24.85
CA LEU A 96 -8.10 10.75 -24.87
C LEU A 96 -8.78 9.87 -25.92
N GLU A 97 -9.80 10.36 -26.64
CA GLU A 97 -10.50 9.63 -27.71
C GLU A 97 -9.56 8.93 -28.72
N PRO A 98 -8.48 9.54 -29.24
CA PRO A 98 -7.61 8.87 -30.22
C PRO A 98 -6.67 7.83 -29.58
N SER A 99 -6.65 7.70 -28.25
CA SER A 99 -5.76 6.79 -27.52
C SER A 99 -6.45 5.48 -27.15
N ALA A 100 -5.65 4.47 -26.78
CA ALA A 100 -6.18 3.21 -26.25
C ALA A 100 -7.08 3.43 -25.02
N PHE A 101 -6.75 4.43 -24.17
CA PHE A 101 -7.52 4.74 -22.97
C PHE A 101 -8.91 5.28 -23.30
N GLY A 102 -9.07 6.09 -24.34
CA GLY A 102 -10.36 6.68 -24.69
C GLY A 102 -11.44 5.63 -24.97
N SER A 103 -11.04 4.51 -25.58
CA SER A 103 -11.95 3.40 -25.89
C SER A 103 -12.30 2.50 -24.69
N ALA A 104 -11.50 2.54 -23.62
CA ALA A 104 -11.75 1.76 -22.42
C ALA A 104 -12.90 2.37 -21.61
N THR A 105 -13.65 1.52 -20.91
CA THR A 105 -14.56 1.96 -19.87
C THR A 105 -13.77 2.37 -18.63
N VAL A 106 -14.29 3.29 -17.83
CA VAL A 106 -13.62 3.74 -16.58
C VAL A 106 -13.25 2.57 -15.65
N ARG A 107 -14.00 1.46 -15.64
CA ARG A 107 -13.67 0.26 -14.87
C ARG A 107 -12.43 -0.54 -15.35
N ARG A 108 -11.96 -0.36 -16.59
CA ARG A 108 -10.95 -1.24 -17.23
C ARG A 108 -9.53 -0.69 -17.21
#